data_AF-A0A4Y3I285-F1
#
_entry.id   AF-A0A4Y3I285-F1
#
_cell.length_a   1.000
_cell.length_b   1.000
_cell.length_c   1.000
_cell.angle_alpha   90.00
_cell.angle_beta   90.00
_cell.angle_gamma   90.00
#
_symmetry.space_group_name_H-M   'P 1'
#
loop_
_entity.id
_entity.type
_entity.pdbx_description
1 polymer ?
#
loop_
_entity_poly.entity_id
_entity_poly.type
_entity_poly.pdbx_seq_one_letter_code
_entity_poly.pdbx_strand_id
1 'polypeptide(L)'
;MTQQFEDSFHRKFYYLRLSVTDVCNFKCNYCLPDGYHPEASKRPPFITLPEIQRVVRAFAHCGTTKVRITGGEPTLRRDFTDIVHSVAETPGIEKIATTTNGYRMAKQVSDWKEAGLTHINVSLDSLDPKQFHQITGQNRFHDVMAGIDRAFEVGYEQVKVNVVLLKDLNSQQLPQFLNWIKDKPIQLRFIELMKTGEMDELFDKRHVSGVAIRNQLIANGWILKLREVNDGPAQVFIHPEYKGEIGLIMPYEKGFCSTCNRLRVSAMGKLHLCLFGEEGLELRDLMQKDEQEEALIARISQGLKTKDVSHHLDQNNPGATPHLASIGG
;
A
#
# COMPACT_ATOMS: atom_id res chain seq x y z
N MET A 1 -31.47 -1.13 -4.17
CA MET A 1 -30.54 -0.13 -3.63
C MET A 1 -29.15 -0.71 -3.79
N THR A 2 -28.23 0.02 -4.43
CA THR A 2 -26.83 -0.41 -4.58
C THR A 2 -26.23 -0.60 -3.19
N GLN A 3 -25.75 -1.80 -2.90
CA GLN A 3 -25.11 -2.13 -1.63
C GLN A 3 -23.76 -1.40 -1.55
N GLN A 4 -23.44 -0.79 -0.40
CA GLN A 4 -22.18 -0.09 -0.18
C GLN A 4 -21.58 -0.58 1.14
N PHE A 5 -20.31 -0.96 1.14
CA PHE A 5 -19.60 -1.18 2.39
C PHE A 5 -19.40 0.15 3.11
N GLU A 6 -19.99 0.22 4.30
CA GLU A 6 -20.00 1.37 5.19
C GLU A 6 -19.91 0.88 6.64
N ASP A 7 -19.20 1.61 7.50
CA ASP A 7 -19.09 1.30 8.93
C ASP A 7 -20.02 2.16 9.80
N SER A 8 -19.97 1.94 11.12
CA SER A 8 -20.75 2.68 12.12
C SER A 8 -20.45 4.17 12.20
N PHE A 9 -19.43 4.66 11.48
CA PHE A 9 -19.02 6.06 11.42
C PHE A 9 -19.29 6.69 10.04
N HIS A 10 -20.08 6.02 9.20
CA HIS A 10 -20.43 6.45 7.84
C HIS A 10 -19.23 6.57 6.88
N ARG A 11 -18.13 5.88 7.18
CA ARG A 11 -17.00 5.78 6.25
C ARG A 11 -17.32 4.75 5.19
N LYS A 12 -17.25 5.14 3.92
CA LYS A 12 -17.49 4.28 2.77
C LYS A 12 -16.18 3.70 2.24
N PHE A 13 -16.18 2.41 1.92
CA PHE A 13 -14.98 1.68 1.53
C PHE A 13 -14.91 1.49 0.01
N TYR A 14 -14.17 2.36 -0.65
CA TYR A 14 -13.96 2.34 -2.10
C TYR A 14 -12.67 1.62 -2.50
N TYR A 15 -11.81 1.31 -1.53
CA TYR A 15 -10.44 0.89 -1.77
C TYR A 15 -10.09 -0.39 -0.99
N LEU A 16 -10.01 -1.53 -1.70
CA LEU A 16 -9.50 -2.79 -1.18
C LEU A 16 -7.97 -2.86 -1.34
N ARG A 17 -7.28 -3.28 -0.29
CA ARG A 17 -5.89 -3.70 -0.34
C ARG A 17 -5.79 -5.21 -0.19
N LEU A 18 -5.36 -5.87 -1.25
CA LEU A 18 -5.32 -7.33 -1.35
C LEU A 18 -3.86 -7.81 -1.28
N SER A 19 -3.48 -8.43 -0.17
CA SER A 19 -2.21 -9.12 -0.04
C SER A 19 -2.32 -10.48 -0.70
N VAL A 20 -1.44 -10.79 -1.66
CA VAL A 20 -1.49 -12.06 -2.41
C VAL A 20 -0.38 -13.04 -2.02
N THR A 21 0.56 -12.59 -1.18
CA THR A 21 1.67 -13.37 -0.62
C THR A 21 2.27 -12.59 0.56
N ASP A 22 2.91 -13.26 1.51
CA ASP A 22 3.75 -12.62 2.55
C ASP A 22 5.25 -12.72 2.21
N VAL A 23 5.62 -13.42 1.13
CA VAL A 23 7.00 -13.62 0.69
C VAL A 23 7.60 -12.32 0.21
N CYS A 24 8.80 -11.98 0.66
CA CYS A 24 9.56 -10.84 0.19
C CYS A 24 11.01 -11.22 -0.09
N ASN A 25 11.57 -10.66 -1.15
CA ASN A 25 12.98 -10.79 -1.53
C ASN A 25 13.88 -9.69 -0.94
N PHE A 26 13.28 -8.68 -0.31
CA PHE A 26 13.98 -7.60 0.39
C PHE A 26 13.90 -7.82 1.90
N LYS A 27 14.84 -7.24 2.64
CA LYS A 27 14.94 -7.34 4.09
C LYS A 27 14.98 -5.96 4.73
N CYS A 28 14.01 -5.11 4.37
CA CYS A 28 14.05 -3.72 4.78
C CYS A 28 14.02 -3.59 6.30
N ASN A 29 14.90 -2.76 6.87
CA ASN A 29 15.12 -2.71 8.32
C ASN A 29 13.85 -2.33 9.11
N TYR A 30 12.94 -1.58 8.49
CA TYR A 30 11.66 -1.11 9.08
C TYR A 30 10.46 -2.02 8.78
N CYS A 31 10.67 -3.14 8.09
CA CYS A 31 9.57 -3.99 7.61
C CYS A 31 9.82 -5.48 7.85
N LEU A 32 11.03 -5.96 7.56
CA LEU A 32 11.39 -7.36 7.65
C LEU A 32 12.92 -7.49 7.80
N PRO A 33 13.50 -7.06 8.94
CA PRO A 33 14.96 -6.91 9.10
C PRO A 33 15.73 -8.22 8.93
N ASP A 34 15.18 -9.34 9.40
CA ASP A 34 15.80 -10.66 9.26
C ASP A 34 15.48 -11.34 7.92
N GLY A 35 14.65 -10.69 7.10
CA GLY A 35 14.16 -11.24 5.83
C GLY A 35 12.99 -12.22 6.03
N TYR A 36 12.49 -12.73 4.91
CA TYR A 36 11.37 -13.66 4.95
C TYR A 36 11.83 -15.05 5.38
N HIS A 37 11.27 -15.54 6.48
CA HIS A 37 11.45 -16.90 6.94
C HIS A 37 10.18 -17.71 6.69
N PRO A 38 10.20 -18.72 5.81
CA PRO A 38 9.09 -19.65 5.73
C PRO A 38 8.97 -20.36 7.08
N GLU A 39 7.82 -20.22 7.74
CA GLU A 39 7.59 -20.95 9.00
C GLU A 39 7.75 -22.46 8.77
N ALA A 40 8.44 -23.13 9.69
CA ALA A 40 8.75 -24.55 9.62
C ALA A 40 7.51 -25.48 9.75
N SER A 41 6.30 -24.91 9.93
CA SER A 41 5.05 -25.64 10.14
C SER A 41 4.00 -25.25 9.07
N LYS A 42 2.95 -26.08 8.97
CA LYS A 42 1.90 -26.11 7.93
C LYS A 42 1.07 -24.82 7.83
N ARG A 43 1.64 -23.70 7.36
CA ARG A 43 0.83 -22.53 6.99
C ARG A 43 -0.15 -22.93 5.88
N PRO A 44 -1.43 -22.50 5.95
CA PRO A 44 -2.35 -22.70 4.85
C PRO A 44 -1.76 -22.04 3.58
N PRO A 45 -2.00 -22.60 2.38
CA PRO A 45 -1.51 -22.00 1.14
C PRO A 45 -2.08 -20.59 0.98
N PHE A 46 -1.42 -19.71 0.22
CA PHE A 46 -2.02 -18.41 -0.10
C PHE A 46 -3.35 -18.56 -0.84
N ILE A 47 -4.17 -17.51 -0.83
CA ILE A 47 -5.42 -17.46 -1.58
C ILE A 47 -5.16 -17.69 -3.09
N THR A 48 -5.92 -18.60 -3.67
CA THR A 48 -5.87 -19.00 -5.08
C THR A 48 -6.49 -17.94 -5.98
N LEU A 49 -6.26 -18.02 -7.30
CA LEU A 49 -6.86 -17.09 -8.26
C LEU A 49 -8.41 -17.09 -8.21
N PRO A 50 -9.12 -18.24 -8.13
CA PRO A 50 -10.57 -18.24 -7.97
C PRO A 50 -11.05 -17.63 -6.64
N GLU A 51 -10.30 -17.83 -5.55
CA GLU A 51 -10.60 -17.19 -4.26
C GLU A 51 -10.43 -15.66 -4.35
N ILE A 52 -9.39 -15.18 -5.05
CA ILE A 52 -9.18 -13.75 -5.34
C ILE A 52 -10.35 -13.17 -6.15
N GLN A 53 -10.78 -13.86 -7.21
CA GLN A 53 -11.92 -13.45 -8.03
C GLN A 53 -13.17 -13.22 -7.19
N ARG A 54 -13.52 -14.17 -6.32
CA ARG A 54 -14.73 -14.10 -5.51
C ARG A 54 -14.69 -12.98 -4.48
N VAL A 55 -13.57 -12.79 -3.80
CA VAL A 55 -13.46 -11.69 -2.83
C VAL A 55 -13.49 -10.33 -3.54
N VAL A 56 -12.80 -10.17 -4.67
CA VAL A 56 -12.80 -8.91 -5.40
C VAL A 56 -14.21 -8.60 -5.96
N ARG A 57 -14.93 -9.61 -6.47
CA ARG A 57 -16.32 -9.47 -6.92
C ARG A 57 -17.26 -9.02 -5.79
N ALA A 58 -17.17 -9.64 -4.62
CA ALA A 58 -17.97 -9.26 -3.45
C ALA A 58 -17.71 -7.80 -3.02
N PHE A 59 -16.46 -7.36 -3.06
CA PHE A 59 -16.09 -5.96 -2.78
C PHE A 59 -16.59 -4.99 -3.86
N ALA A 60 -16.49 -5.37 -5.14
CA ALA A 60 -16.98 -4.55 -6.26
C ALA A 60 -18.50 -4.36 -6.20
N HIS A 61 -19.27 -5.41 -5.93
CA HIS A 61 -20.73 -5.34 -5.72
C HIS A 61 -21.12 -4.43 -4.55
N CYS A 62 -20.21 -4.21 -3.61
CA CYS A 62 -20.41 -3.33 -2.46
C CYS A 62 -19.70 -1.97 -2.60
N GLY A 63 -19.47 -1.50 -3.83
CA GLY A 63 -19.01 -0.14 -4.12
C GLY A 63 -17.49 0.08 -4.05
N THR A 64 -16.70 -0.99 -3.92
CA THR A 64 -15.24 -0.87 -4.10
C THR A 64 -14.93 -0.63 -5.57
N THR A 65 -14.21 0.45 -5.87
CA THR A 65 -13.81 0.79 -7.25
C THR A 65 -12.30 0.68 -7.47
N LYS A 66 -11.54 0.48 -6.39
CA LYS A 66 -10.08 0.41 -6.42
C LYS A 66 -9.55 -0.81 -5.68
N VAL A 67 -8.67 -1.56 -6.34
CA VAL A 67 -7.93 -2.67 -5.74
C VAL A 67 -6.45 -2.37 -5.81
N ARG A 68 -5.75 -2.40 -4.66
CA ARG A 68 -4.29 -2.44 -4.62
C ARG A 68 -3.82 -3.85 -4.28
N ILE A 69 -3.20 -4.50 -5.25
CA ILE A 69 -2.48 -5.75 -5.07
C ILE A 69 -1.16 -5.45 -4.35
N THR A 70 -0.85 -6.21 -3.31
CA THR A 70 0.32 -6.03 -2.46
C THR A 70 0.75 -7.40 -1.92
N GLY A 71 1.75 -7.44 -1.05
CA GLY A 71 2.11 -8.64 -0.32
C GLY A 71 3.17 -8.35 0.72
N GLY A 72 4.12 -9.27 0.83
CA GLY A 72 5.54 -8.90 0.80
C GLY A 72 5.85 -8.25 -0.55
N GLU A 73 6.55 -8.96 -1.44
CA GLU A 73 6.73 -8.54 -2.83
C GLU A 73 5.75 -9.29 -3.75
N PRO A 74 4.64 -8.66 -4.18
CA PRO A 74 3.59 -9.36 -4.93
C PRO A 74 4.08 -9.95 -6.25
N THR A 75 5.07 -9.31 -6.89
CA THR A 75 5.57 -9.73 -8.19
C THR A 75 6.37 -11.03 -8.13
N LEU A 76 6.73 -11.52 -6.93
CA LEU A 76 7.37 -12.84 -6.77
C LEU A 76 6.40 -13.99 -7.08
N ARG A 77 5.09 -13.76 -6.92
CA ARG A 77 4.06 -14.75 -7.20
C ARG A 77 4.03 -15.06 -8.71
N ARG A 78 4.00 -16.35 -9.07
CA ARG A 78 4.15 -16.78 -10.47
C ARG A 78 2.99 -16.31 -11.37
N ASP A 79 1.79 -16.35 -10.84
CA ASP A 79 0.52 -15.94 -11.45
C ASP A 79 0.19 -14.45 -11.18
N PHE A 80 1.18 -13.60 -10.86
CA PHE A 80 0.91 -12.18 -10.57
C PHE A 80 0.18 -11.46 -11.71
N THR A 81 0.62 -11.66 -12.96
CA THR A 81 -0.02 -11.05 -14.13
C THR A 81 -1.46 -11.56 -14.32
N ASP A 82 -1.71 -12.85 -14.05
CA ASP A 82 -3.06 -13.42 -14.12
C ASP A 82 -3.99 -12.81 -13.05
N ILE A 83 -3.46 -12.53 -11.84
CA ILE A 83 -4.19 -11.82 -10.79
C ILE A 83 -4.55 -10.40 -11.23
N VAL A 84 -3.60 -9.67 -11.81
CA VAL A 84 -3.84 -8.32 -12.34
C VAL A 84 -4.97 -8.36 -13.36
N HIS A 85 -4.87 -9.27 -14.34
CA HIS A 85 -5.88 -9.44 -15.38
C HIS A 85 -7.25 -9.77 -14.80
N SER A 86 -7.31 -10.73 -13.90
CA SER A 86 -8.55 -11.13 -13.26
C SER A 86 -9.21 -10.02 -12.43
N VAL A 87 -8.42 -9.16 -11.78
CA VAL A 87 -8.95 -7.98 -11.08
C VAL A 87 -9.46 -6.94 -12.08
N ALA A 88 -8.79 -6.80 -13.23
CA ALA A 88 -9.18 -5.87 -14.29
C ALA A 88 -10.48 -6.23 -14.98
N GLU A 89 -10.77 -7.52 -15.11
CA GLU A 89 -12.01 -8.01 -15.69
C GLU A 89 -13.21 -7.90 -14.73
N THR A 90 -12.99 -7.56 -13.46
CA THR A 90 -14.09 -7.47 -12.48
C THR A 90 -14.93 -6.20 -12.69
N PRO A 91 -16.22 -6.30 -13.03
CA PRO A 91 -17.07 -5.13 -13.23
C PRO A 91 -17.15 -4.26 -11.97
N GLY A 92 -17.04 -2.93 -12.16
CA GLY A 92 -17.04 -1.95 -11.07
C GLY A 92 -15.65 -1.60 -10.53
N ILE A 93 -14.61 -2.40 -10.83
CA ILE A 93 -13.22 -2.03 -10.53
C ILE A 93 -12.69 -1.13 -11.65
N GLU A 94 -12.30 0.09 -11.28
CA GLU A 94 -11.81 1.11 -12.22
C GLU A 94 -10.31 1.34 -12.08
N LYS A 95 -9.78 1.26 -10.85
CA LYS A 95 -8.37 1.54 -10.53
C LYS A 95 -7.70 0.31 -9.94
N ILE A 96 -6.71 -0.21 -10.65
CA ILE A 96 -5.91 -1.36 -10.23
C ILE A 96 -4.49 -0.89 -9.99
N ALA A 97 -4.04 -1.04 -8.76
CA ALA A 97 -2.73 -0.60 -8.34
C ALA A 97 -1.88 -1.77 -7.83
N THR A 98 -0.56 -1.68 -7.97
CA THR A 98 0.36 -2.54 -7.22
C THR A 98 1.27 -1.71 -6.33
N THR A 99 1.71 -2.27 -5.21
CA THR A 99 2.89 -1.78 -4.47
C THR A 99 4.00 -2.81 -4.61
N THR A 100 5.16 -2.40 -5.13
CA THR A 100 6.31 -3.26 -5.37
C THR A 100 7.60 -2.57 -4.93
N ASN A 101 8.61 -3.34 -4.56
CA ASN A 101 9.98 -2.86 -4.39
C ASN A 101 10.72 -2.65 -5.73
N GLY A 102 10.07 -2.94 -6.86
CA GLY A 102 10.58 -2.67 -8.21
C GLY A 102 11.45 -3.77 -8.80
N TYR A 103 11.72 -4.85 -8.06
CA TYR A 103 12.68 -5.91 -8.46
C TYR A 103 12.42 -6.52 -9.85
N ARG A 104 11.15 -6.72 -10.25
CA ARG A 104 10.78 -7.27 -11.58
C ARG A 104 10.31 -6.21 -12.58
N MET A 105 10.25 -4.95 -12.17
CA MET A 105 9.55 -3.90 -12.92
C MET A 105 10.17 -3.65 -14.29
N ALA A 106 11.49 -3.49 -14.38
CA ALA A 106 12.17 -3.26 -15.66
C ALA A 106 11.89 -4.34 -16.72
N LYS A 107 11.61 -5.58 -16.28
CA LYS A 107 11.37 -6.72 -17.18
C LYS A 107 9.90 -6.96 -17.49
N GLN A 108 9.00 -6.70 -16.55
CA GLN A 108 7.61 -7.19 -16.63
C GLN A 108 6.55 -6.09 -16.63
N VAL A 109 6.93 -4.81 -16.47
CA VAL A 109 5.95 -3.72 -16.35
C VAL A 109 5.11 -3.51 -17.63
N SER A 110 5.59 -3.94 -18.80
CA SER A 110 4.77 -3.98 -20.04
C SER A 110 3.64 -4.98 -19.89
N ASP A 111 3.96 -6.22 -19.53
CA ASP A 111 2.99 -7.30 -19.32
C ASP A 111 1.93 -6.92 -18.27
N TRP A 112 2.34 -6.24 -17.20
CA TRP A 112 1.40 -5.77 -16.17
C TRP A 112 0.43 -4.73 -16.73
N LYS A 113 0.91 -3.81 -17.56
CA LYS A 113 0.07 -2.80 -18.20
C LYS A 113 -0.91 -3.44 -19.19
N GLU A 114 -0.44 -4.38 -20.00
CA GLU A 114 -1.26 -5.15 -20.95
C GLU A 114 -2.33 -5.98 -20.23
N ALA A 115 -2.01 -6.53 -19.06
CA ALA A 115 -2.97 -7.20 -18.19
C ALA A 115 -3.99 -6.23 -17.53
N GLY A 116 -3.85 -4.92 -17.69
CA GLY A 116 -4.79 -3.92 -17.18
C GLY A 116 -4.34 -3.19 -15.91
N LEU A 117 -3.10 -3.38 -15.43
CA LEU A 117 -2.59 -2.64 -14.27
C LEU A 117 -2.53 -1.14 -14.58
N THR A 118 -3.40 -0.36 -13.96
CA THR A 118 -3.53 1.09 -14.22
C THR A 118 -2.53 1.96 -13.43
N HIS A 119 -2.08 1.54 -12.25
CA HIS A 119 -1.26 2.36 -11.35
C HIS A 119 -0.13 1.57 -10.69
N ILE A 120 1.05 2.20 -10.54
CA ILE A 120 2.21 1.58 -9.87
C ILE A 120 2.65 2.45 -8.69
N ASN A 121 2.89 1.80 -7.55
CA ASN A 121 3.57 2.39 -6.41
C ASN A 121 4.88 1.63 -6.18
N VAL A 122 6.01 2.33 -6.25
CA VAL A 122 7.34 1.77 -6.05
C VAL A 122 7.87 2.20 -4.69
N SER A 123 8.37 1.27 -3.88
CA SER A 123 9.10 1.60 -2.65
C SER A 123 10.57 1.89 -2.97
N LEU A 124 11.03 3.11 -2.71
CA LEU A 124 12.40 3.56 -2.99
C LEU A 124 12.85 4.53 -1.89
N ASP A 125 13.38 4.01 -0.79
CA ASP A 125 13.61 4.85 0.40
C ASP A 125 14.80 5.82 0.30
N SER A 126 15.61 5.76 -0.76
CA SER A 126 16.70 6.72 -0.97
C SER A 126 17.09 6.82 -2.44
N LEU A 127 17.54 8.01 -2.84
CA LEU A 127 18.20 8.25 -4.14
C LEU A 127 19.71 7.99 -4.11
N ASP A 128 20.28 7.69 -2.94
CA ASP A 128 21.66 7.23 -2.81
C ASP A 128 21.72 5.69 -2.81
N PRO A 129 22.47 5.05 -3.73
CA PRO A 129 22.53 3.59 -3.82
C PRO A 129 23.04 2.89 -2.55
N LYS A 130 23.99 3.49 -1.83
CA LYS A 130 24.57 2.89 -0.61
C LYS A 130 23.54 2.92 0.51
N GLN A 131 22.86 4.05 0.66
CA GLN A 131 21.81 4.22 1.64
C GLN A 131 20.57 3.36 1.32
N PHE A 132 20.20 3.26 0.04
CA PHE A 132 19.19 2.31 -0.41
C PHE A 132 19.55 0.88 0.01
N HIS A 133 20.80 0.45 -0.22
CA HIS A 133 21.27 -0.87 0.20
C HIS A 133 21.23 -1.04 1.73
N GLN A 134 21.62 -0.01 2.49
CA GLN A 134 21.58 -0.02 3.95
C GLN A 134 20.15 -0.18 4.49
N ILE A 135 19.16 0.43 3.84
CA ILE A 135 17.75 0.39 4.27
C ILE A 135 17.09 -0.92 3.86
N THR A 136 17.30 -1.38 2.62
CA THR A 136 16.56 -2.50 2.01
C THR A 136 17.26 -3.86 2.15
N GLY A 137 18.56 -3.83 2.46
CA GLY A 137 19.44 -4.99 2.45
C GLY A 137 19.74 -5.55 1.06
N GLN A 138 19.33 -4.87 -0.02
CA GLN A 138 19.48 -5.32 -1.40
C GLN A 138 20.17 -4.25 -2.27
N ASN A 139 21.20 -4.63 -3.01
CA ASN A 139 21.92 -3.70 -3.90
C ASN A 139 21.25 -3.65 -5.27
N ARG A 140 20.04 -3.08 -5.32
CA ARG A 140 19.13 -3.11 -6.48
C ARG A 140 18.65 -1.74 -6.93
N PHE A 141 19.26 -0.66 -6.43
CA PHE A 141 18.85 0.71 -6.72
C PHE A 141 18.71 0.98 -8.23
N HIS A 142 19.72 0.62 -9.03
CA HIS A 142 19.70 0.86 -10.48
C HIS A 142 18.61 0.05 -11.20
N ASP A 143 18.34 -1.18 -10.75
CA ASP A 143 17.26 -2.00 -11.31
C ASP A 143 15.88 -1.35 -11.06
N VAL A 144 15.67 -0.81 -9.86
CA VAL A 144 14.42 -0.12 -9.48
C VAL A 144 14.25 1.17 -10.28
N MET A 145 15.31 1.96 -10.42
CA MET A 145 15.29 3.20 -11.23
C MET A 145 14.99 2.90 -12.70
N ALA A 146 15.64 1.89 -13.28
CA ALA A 146 15.35 1.43 -14.64
C ALA A 146 13.90 0.94 -14.78
N GLY A 147 13.34 0.30 -13.74
CA GLY A 147 11.93 -0.07 -13.68
C GLY A 147 10.99 1.13 -13.76
N ILE A 148 11.27 2.19 -12.97
CA ILE A 148 10.50 3.44 -12.99
C ILE A 148 10.53 4.09 -14.37
N ASP A 149 11.72 4.20 -14.98
CA ASP A 149 11.85 4.78 -16.32
C ASP A 149 11.11 3.92 -17.36
N ARG A 150 11.23 2.58 -17.28
CA ARG A 150 10.51 1.66 -18.16
C ARG A 150 8.99 1.78 -18.03
N ALA A 151 8.46 2.06 -16.84
CA ALA A 151 7.03 2.31 -16.68
C ALA A 151 6.55 3.53 -17.49
N PHE A 152 7.33 4.61 -17.51
CA PHE A 152 7.01 5.75 -18.36
C PHE A 152 7.11 5.41 -19.85
N GLU A 153 8.12 4.65 -20.27
CA GLU A 153 8.27 4.20 -21.67
C GLU A 153 7.09 3.36 -22.17
N VAL A 154 6.54 2.48 -21.34
CA VAL A 154 5.34 1.69 -21.70
C VAL A 154 4.05 2.51 -21.54
N GLY A 155 4.14 3.77 -21.12
CA GLY A 155 3.08 4.77 -21.13
C GLY A 155 2.27 4.88 -19.83
N TYR A 156 2.82 4.56 -18.66
CA TYR A 156 2.21 5.00 -17.41
C TYR A 156 2.31 6.51 -17.29
N GLU A 157 1.19 7.20 -17.07
CA GLU A 157 1.19 8.68 -16.99
C GLU A 157 1.80 9.20 -15.69
N GLN A 158 1.72 8.43 -14.61
CA GLN A 158 2.30 8.77 -13.31
C GLN A 158 2.77 7.50 -12.59
N VAL A 159 3.95 7.57 -11.98
CA VAL A 159 4.44 6.56 -11.03
C VAL A 159 4.43 7.15 -9.62
N LYS A 160 3.87 6.42 -8.65
CA LYS A 160 3.94 6.80 -7.24
C LYS A 160 5.18 6.19 -6.62
N VAL A 161 5.95 6.97 -5.88
CA VAL A 161 7.14 6.49 -5.19
C VAL A 161 6.97 6.69 -3.70
N ASN A 162 7.01 5.63 -2.91
CA ASN A 162 6.90 5.71 -1.46
C ASN A 162 8.30 5.71 -0.83
N VAL A 163 8.49 6.59 0.14
CA VAL A 163 9.71 6.76 0.94
C VAL A 163 9.31 6.76 2.39
N VAL A 164 9.75 5.78 3.17
CA VAL A 164 9.60 5.83 4.63
C VAL A 164 10.62 6.81 5.19
N LEU A 165 10.15 7.83 5.90
CA LEU A 165 11.00 8.84 6.53
C LEU A 165 11.73 8.25 7.72
N LEU A 166 13.05 8.24 7.64
CA LEU A 166 13.96 7.72 8.66
C LEU A 166 14.93 8.83 9.08
N LYS A 167 14.87 9.19 10.36
CA LYS A 167 15.77 10.15 11.00
C LYS A 167 17.23 9.68 10.88
N ASP A 168 18.11 10.63 10.58
CA ASP A 168 19.55 10.42 10.36
C ASP A 168 19.88 9.40 9.25
N LEU A 169 18.90 9.13 8.36
CA LEU A 169 19.08 8.42 7.11
C LEU A 169 18.60 9.32 5.97
N ASN A 170 17.32 9.25 5.57
CA ASN A 170 16.84 9.90 4.34
C ASN A 170 16.07 11.20 4.58
N SER A 171 15.83 11.57 5.84
CA SER A 171 15.07 12.76 6.23
C SER A 171 15.62 14.09 5.69
N GLN A 172 16.91 14.16 5.33
CA GLN A 172 17.55 15.34 4.74
C GLN A 172 17.56 15.34 3.20
N GLN A 173 17.06 14.29 2.54
CA GLN A 173 17.12 14.13 1.08
C GLN A 173 16.03 14.89 0.32
N LEU A 174 15.14 15.62 1.00
CA LEU A 174 14.05 16.36 0.35
C LEU A 174 14.50 17.20 -0.86
N PRO A 175 15.62 17.97 -0.82
CA PRO A 175 16.07 18.74 -1.99
C PRO A 175 16.42 17.86 -3.21
N GLN A 176 17.03 16.70 -2.98
CA GLN A 176 17.40 15.75 -4.05
C GLN A 176 16.16 15.15 -4.70
N PHE A 177 15.19 14.79 -3.86
CA PHE A 177 13.88 14.30 -4.29
C PHE A 177 13.10 15.36 -5.09
N LEU A 178 13.05 16.61 -4.62
CA LEU A 178 12.41 17.71 -5.34
C LEU A 178 13.04 17.91 -6.72
N ASN A 179 14.38 17.91 -6.79
CA ASN A 179 15.08 18.02 -8.07
C ASN A 179 14.75 16.84 -9.00
N TRP A 180 14.68 15.62 -8.47
CA TRP A 180 14.37 14.42 -9.26
C TRP A 180 12.97 14.45 -9.88
N ILE A 181 11.97 14.94 -9.14
CA ILE A 181 10.57 14.96 -9.61
C ILE A 181 10.21 16.22 -10.40
N LYS A 182 11.12 17.20 -10.53
CA LYS A 182 10.84 18.47 -11.22
C LYS A 182 10.28 18.24 -12.63
N ASP A 183 10.95 17.39 -13.39
CA ASP A 183 10.63 17.13 -14.81
C ASP A 183 10.00 15.76 -15.07
N LYS A 184 9.70 15.01 -14.01
CA LYS A 184 9.12 13.66 -14.09
C LYS A 184 7.73 13.63 -13.44
N PRO A 185 6.72 12.97 -14.05
CA PRO A 185 5.40 12.83 -13.44
C PRO A 185 5.44 11.75 -12.34
N ILE A 186 6.18 12.04 -11.28
CA ILE A 186 6.32 11.18 -10.10
C ILE A 186 5.56 11.84 -8.96
N GLN A 187 4.65 11.08 -8.34
CA GLN A 187 4.07 11.47 -7.07
C GLN A 187 4.86 10.80 -5.95
N LEU A 188 5.80 11.55 -5.39
CA LEU A 188 6.65 11.08 -4.30
C LEU A 188 5.91 11.20 -2.98
N ARG A 189 5.86 10.13 -2.20
CA ARG A 189 5.11 10.03 -0.95
C ARG A 189 6.06 9.76 0.20
N PHE A 190 6.18 10.75 1.08
CA PHE A 190 6.86 10.55 2.36
C PHE A 190 5.88 9.96 3.37
N ILE A 191 6.30 8.87 4.01
CA ILE A 191 5.50 8.13 4.99
C ILE A 191 6.25 8.21 6.31
N GLU A 192 5.63 8.75 7.36
CA GLU A 192 6.24 8.68 8.69
C GLU A 192 6.41 7.20 9.10
N LEU A 193 7.55 6.87 9.69
CA LEU A 193 7.79 5.54 10.24
C LEU A 193 6.67 5.21 11.23
N MET A 194 5.97 4.09 11.02
CA MET A 194 4.90 3.64 11.89
C MET A 194 5.45 2.64 12.91
N LYS A 195 5.03 2.78 14.17
CA LYS A 195 5.34 1.82 15.23
C LYS A 195 4.61 0.49 14.96
N THR A 196 5.32 -0.63 15.08
CA THR A 196 4.77 -2.00 14.98
C THR A 196 5.26 -2.83 16.15
N GLY A 197 4.63 -3.99 16.41
CA GLY A 197 4.90 -4.79 17.62
C GLY A 197 6.35 -5.29 17.75
N GLU A 198 7.09 -5.44 16.66
CA GLU A 198 8.46 -5.95 16.65
C GLU A 198 9.54 -4.85 16.50
N MET A 199 9.18 -3.57 16.39
CA MET A 199 10.10 -2.51 15.94
C MET A 199 10.15 -1.26 16.84
N ASP A 200 9.90 -1.43 18.14
CA ASP A 200 9.86 -0.34 19.11
C ASP A 200 11.16 0.48 19.15
N GLU A 201 12.32 -0.18 19.29
CA GLU A 201 13.62 0.50 19.36
C GLU A 201 13.94 1.28 18.07
N LEU A 202 13.59 0.71 16.92
CA LEU A 202 13.80 1.37 15.64
C LEU A 202 12.93 2.61 15.54
N PHE A 203 11.66 2.51 15.96
CA PHE A 203 10.72 3.63 15.98
C PHE A 203 11.27 4.78 16.85
N ASP A 204 11.60 4.51 18.11
CA ASP A 204 12.09 5.53 19.04
C ASP A 204 13.36 6.23 18.54
N LYS A 205 14.23 5.48 17.86
CA LYS A 205 15.49 6.02 17.31
C LYS A 205 15.31 6.77 16.00
N ARG A 206 14.43 6.31 15.11
CA ARG A 206 14.38 6.73 13.70
C ARG A 206 13.12 7.48 13.30
N HIS A 207 12.11 7.57 14.15
CA HIS A 207 10.89 8.32 13.83
C HIS A 207 11.17 9.82 13.69
N VAL A 208 10.57 10.43 12.67
CA VAL A 208 10.51 11.88 12.46
C VAL A 208 9.18 12.21 11.79
N SER A 209 8.57 13.31 12.22
CA SER A 209 7.31 13.76 11.63
C SER A 209 7.52 14.47 10.29
N GLY A 210 6.59 14.24 9.36
CA GLY A 210 6.47 14.93 8.08
C GLY A 210 5.99 16.38 8.19
N VAL A 211 5.61 16.86 9.39
CA VAL A 211 5.16 18.25 9.62
C VAL A 211 6.21 19.27 9.17
N ALA A 212 7.49 18.99 9.42
CA ALA A 212 8.58 19.87 8.97
C ALA A 212 8.63 19.98 7.44
N ILE A 213 8.47 18.85 6.74
CA ILE A 213 8.40 18.81 5.27
C ILE A 213 7.17 19.58 4.78
N ARG A 214 6.00 19.37 5.40
CA ARG A 214 4.79 20.13 5.05
C ARG A 214 5.02 21.63 5.15
N ASN A 215 5.55 22.10 6.27
CA ASN A 215 5.77 23.52 6.50
C ASN A 215 6.76 24.10 5.48
N GLN A 216 7.81 23.34 5.14
CA GLN A 216 8.74 23.70 4.09
C GLN A 216 8.06 23.77 2.72
N LEU A 217 7.22 22.81 2.34
CA LEU A 217 6.48 22.84 1.06
C LEU A 217 5.59 24.09 0.97
N ILE A 218 4.80 24.37 2.01
CA ILE A 218 3.91 25.54 2.06
C ILE A 218 4.71 26.84 1.96
N ALA A 219 5.81 26.96 2.71
CA ALA A 219 6.68 28.14 2.66
C ALA A 219 7.32 28.36 1.29
N ASN A 220 7.44 27.31 0.47
CA ASN A 220 7.98 27.34 -0.89
C ASN A 220 6.88 27.26 -1.96
N GLY A 221 5.65 27.69 -1.66
CA GLY A 221 4.60 27.90 -2.66
C GLY A 221 3.85 26.63 -3.12
N TRP A 222 4.04 25.49 -2.47
CA TRP A 222 3.28 24.28 -2.78
C TRP A 222 1.85 24.37 -2.23
N ILE A 223 0.88 23.87 -3.00
CA ILE A 223 -0.54 23.97 -2.69
C ILE A 223 -1.11 22.57 -2.42
N LEU A 224 -1.91 22.43 -1.37
CA LEU A 224 -2.61 21.19 -1.07
C LEU A 224 -3.68 20.89 -2.14
N LYS A 225 -3.56 19.74 -2.80
CA LYS A 225 -4.50 19.22 -3.79
C LYS A 225 -5.75 18.69 -3.09
N LEU A 226 -6.91 18.96 -3.69
CA LEU A 226 -8.18 18.39 -3.24
C LEU A 226 -8.17 16.87 -3.43
N ARG A 227 -8.75 16.15 -2.46
CA ARG A 227 -8.77 14.69 -2.44
C ARG A 227 -9.94 14.14 -3.25
N GLU A 228 -9.70 13.06 -3.98
CA GLU A 228 -10.74 12.24 -4.59
C GLU A 228 -11.29 11.18 -3.60
N VAL A 229 -12.45 10.62 -3.90
CA VAL A 229 -13.12 9.61 -3.06
C VAL A 229 -12.31 8.32 -2.92
N ASN A 230 -11.54 7.93 -3.95
CA ASN A 230 -10.70 6.72 -3.97
C ASN A 230 -9.22 7.00 -3.61
N ASP A 231 -8.90 8.21 -3.15
CA ASP A 231 -7.56 8.56 -2.72
C ASP A 231 -7.16 7.84 -1.44
N GLY A 232 -5.86 7.58 -1.33
CA GLY A 232 -5.27 7.11 -0.09
C GLY A 232 -5.17 8.22 0.96
N PRO A 233 -4.45 7.99 2.06
CA PRO A 233 -4.39 8.90 3.20
C PRO A 233 -3.46 10.09 2.99
N ALA A 234 -2.74 10.14 1.86
CA ALA A 234 -1.73 11.15 1.63
C ALA A 234 -2.36 12.54 1.48
N GLN A 235 -1.79 13.53 2.15
CA GLN A 235 -1.97 14.94 1.82
C GLN A 235 -1.07 15.24 0.63
N VAL A 236 -1.64 15.41 -0.57
CA VAL A 236 -0.88 15.62 -1.81
C VAL A 236 -0.73 17.10 -2.08
N PHE A 237 0.49 17.54 -2.34
CA PHE A 237 0.88 18.91 -2.65
C PHE A 237 1.36 18.99 -4.11
N ILE A 238 0.97 20.07 -4.79
CA ILE A 238 1.33 20.37 -6.17
C ILE A 238 2.00 21.74 -6.27
N HIS A 239 2.84 21.95 -7.27
CA HIS A 239 3.50 23.22 -7.54
C HIS A 239 3.60 23.47 -9.05
N PRO A 240 3.29 24.67 -9.57
CA PRO A 240 3.26 24.94 -11.02
C PRO A 240 4.57 24.65 -11.76
N GLU A 241 5.70 24.83 -11.09
CA GLU A 241 7.04 24.56 -11.64
C GLU A 241 7.48 23.08 -11.62
N TYR A 242 6.62 22.16 -11.18
CA TYR A 242 6.93 20.74 -11.05
C TYR A 242 5.91 19.91 -11.83
N LYS A 243 6.39 18.95 -12.62
CA LYS A 243 5.54 17.89 -13.15
C LYS A 243 5.16 16.86 -12.09
N GLY A 244 6.04 16.67 -11.10
CA GLY A 244 5.82 15.79 -9.97
C GLY A 244 4.97 16.40 -8.86
N GLU A 245 4.54 15.54 -7.94
CA GLU A 245 3.73 15.90 -6.77
C GLU A 245 4.38 15.35 -5.49
N ILE A 246 4.12 15.97 -4.34
CA ILE A 246 4.59 15.48 -3.03
C ILE A 246 3.40 15.07 -2.16
N GLY A 247 3.32 13.80 -1.77
CA GLY A 247 2.35 13.29 -0.80
C GLY A 247 2.97 13.12 0.58
N LEU A 248 2.23 13.46 1.64
CA LEU A 248 2.62 13.19 3.02
C LEU A 248 1.62 12.25 3.69
N ILE A 249 2.09 11.12 4.20
CA ILE A 249 1.30 10.16 4.99
C ILE A 249 1.77 10.26 6.43
N MET A 250 0.99 10.98 7.24
CA MET A 250 1.31 11.28 8.64
C MET A 250 0.25 10.64 9.56
N PRO A 251 0.38 9.34 9.88
CA PRO A 251 -0.59 8.56 10.64
C PRO A 251 -0.78 9.04 12.08
N TYR A 252 0.16 9.82 12.63
CA TYR A 252 0.05 10.38 13.98
C TYR A 252 -0.76 11.67 14.04
N GLU A 253 -1.20 12.22 12.89
CA GLU A 253 -2.04 13.42 12.88
C GLU A 253 -3.47 13.15 13.35
N LYS A 254 -4.02 14.12 14.08
CA LYS A 254 -5.42 14.11 14.49
C LYS A 254 -6.32 13.99 13.27
N GLY A 255 -7.30 13.08 13.36
CA GLY A 255 -8.30 12.89 12.29
C GLY A 255 -7.82 12.05 11.10
N PHE A 256 -6.62 11.44 11.14
CA PHE A 256 -6.12 10.59 10.05
C PHE A 256 -7.12 9.51 9.62
N CYS A 257 -7.79 8.86 10.58
CA CYS A 257 -8.78 7.80 10.32
C CYS A 257 -10.16 8.27 9.88
N SER A 258 -10.48 9.56 10.01
CA SER A 258 -11.82 10.10 9.74
C SER A 258 -12.24 9.94 8.28
N THR A 259 -11.26 9.97 7.36
CA THR A 259 -11.46 9.80 5.91
C THR A 259 -10.98 8.44 5.40
N CYS A 260 -10.81 7.46 6.31
CA CYS A 260 -10.35 6.14 5.91
C CYS A 260 -11.41 5.43 5.06
N ASN A 261 -11.04 5.09 3.82
CA ASN A 261 -11.88 4.43 2.82
C ASN A 261 -11.35 3.04 2.44
N ARG A 262 -10.54 2.43 3.32
CA ARG A 262 -9.77 1.22 3.02
C ARG A 262 -10.09 0.04 3.92
N LEU A 263 -10.11 -1.14 3.29
CA LEU A 263 -10.12 -2.45 3.93
C LEU A 263 -8.97 -3.30 3.38
N ARG A 264 -8.56 -4.31 4.15
CA ARG A 264 -7.42 -5.17 3.80
C ARG A 264 -7.84 -6.63 3.82
N VAL A 265 -7.42 -7.39 2.83
CA VAL A 265 -7.49 -8.86 2.85
C VAL A 265 -6.07 -9.40 2.83
N SER A 266 -5.71 -10.22 3.81
CA SER A 266 -4.39 -10.84 3.92
C SER A 266 -4.21 -11.96 2.89
N ALA A 267 -2.97 -12.42 2.69
CA ALA A 267 -2.65 -13.51 1.78
C ALA A 267 -3.30 -14.85 2.18
N MET A 268 -3.77 -14.97 3.43
CA MET A 268 -4.47 -16.13 3.96
C MET A 268 -6.00 -16.01 3.86
N GLY A 269 -6.52 -14.87 3.39
CA GLY A 269 -7.97 -14.65 3.26
C GLY A 269 -8.65 -14.14 4.52
N LYS A 270 -7.91 -13.42 5.39
CA LYS A 270 -8.49 -12.71 6.54
C LYS A 270 -8.78 -11.25 6.21
N LEU A 271 -9.96 -10.75 6.62
CA LEU A 271 -10.31 -9.35 6.58
C LEU A 271 -9.68 -8.60 7.76
N HIS A 272 -8.84 -7.63 7.48
CA HIS A 272 -8.39 -6.67 8.48
C HIS A 272 -9.08 -5.32 8.24
N LEU A 273 -9.82 -4.88 9.25
CA LEU A 273 -10.53 -3.61 9.22
C LEU A 273 -9.57 -2.42 9.31
N CYS A 274 -8.39 -2.61 9.89
CA CYS A 274 -7.35 -1.60 10.05
C CYS A 274 -5.96 -2.20 9.79
N LEU A 275 -4.97 -1.35 9.51
CA LEU A 275 -3.56 -1.78 9.50
C LEU A 275 -3.06 -2.10 10.90
N PHE A 276 -3.63 -1.52 11.96
CA PHE A 276 -3.20 -1.67 13.36
C PHE A 276 -4.34 -2.21 14.23
N GLY A 277 -5.18 -3.07 13.67
CA GLY A 277 -6.29 -3.71 14.38
C GLY A 277 -5.90 -5.08 14.92
N GLU A 278 -6.91 -5.83 15.38
CA GLU A 278 -6.82 -7.22 15.84
C GLU A 278 -6.56 -8.23 14.68
N GLU A 279 -6.49 -9.53 15.01
CA GLU A 279 -6.05 -10.64 14.14
C GLU A 279 -6.84 -10.87 12.83
N GLY A 280 -7.93 -10.12 12.59
CA GLY A 280 -8.72 -10.16 11.36
C GLY A 280 -9.82 -11.23 11.34
N LEU A 281 -10.86 -11.03 10.52
CA LEU A 281 -12.00 -11.94 10.37
C LEU A 281 -11.76 -12.95 9.26
N GLU A 282 -12.05 -14.23 9.51
CA GLU A 282 -11.94 -15.29 8.49
C GLU A 282 -12.98 -15.09 7.37
N LEU A 283 -12.48 -14.92 6.14
CA LEU A 283 -13.31 -14.89 4.93
C LEU A 283 -13.18 -16.15 4.08
N ARG A 284 -12.03 -16.85 4.17
CA ARG A 284 -11.65 -17.86 3.19
C ARG A 284 -12.63 -19.00 3.05
N ASP A 285 -13.28 -19.41 4.14
CA ASP A 285 -14.34 -20.44 4.14
C ASP A 285 -15.54 -20.07 3.25
N LEU A 286 -15.74 -18.77 2.98
CA LEU A 286 -16.79 -18.23 2.10
C LEU A 286 -16.29 -17.83 0.71
N MET A 287 -15.06 -18.18 0.34
CA MET A 287 -14.49 -17.92 -0.98
C MET A 287 -14.37 -19.20 -1.84
N GLN A 288 -15.00 -20.29 -1.41
CA GLN A 288 -14.80 -21.62 -2.01
C GLN A 288 -15.69 -21.84 -3.24
N LYS A 289 -16.91 -21.27 -3.23
CA LYS A 289 -17.91 -21.42 -4.29
C LYS A 289 -18.61 -20.11 -4.59
N ASP A 290 -19.15 -19.96 -5.78
CA ASP A 290 -19.78 -18.70 -6.21
C ASP A 290 -21.09 -18.41 -5.47
N GLU A 291 -21.81 -19.44 -5.03
CA GLU A 291 -23.08 -19.29 -4.28
C GLU A 291 -22.88 -18.73 -2.86
N GLN A 292 -21.62 -18.64 -2.38
CA GLN A 292 -21.30 -18.13 -1.05
C GLN A 292 -21.17 -16.60 -0.99
N GLU A 293 -21.30 -15.93 -2.12
CA GLU A 293 -21.04 -14.49 -2.23
C GLU A 293 -21.90 -13.64 -1.29
N GLU A 294 -23.21 -13.91 -1.20
CA GLU A 294 -24.10 -13.16 -0.30
C GLU A 294 -23.69 -13.34 1.18
N ALA A 295 -23.27 -14.55 1.55
CA ALA A 295 -22.77 -14.83 2.90
C ALA A 295 -21.44 -14.12 3.17
N LEU A 296 -20.54 -14.05 2.17
CA LEU A 296 -19.27 -13.34 2.25
C LEU A 296 -19.51 -11.84 2.47
N ILE A 297 -20.38 -11.24 1.66
CA ILE A 297 -20.79 -9.84 1.80
C ILE A 297 -21.39 -9.58 3.18
N ALA A 298 -22.32 -10.43 3.63
CA ALA A 298 -22.96 -10.28 4.95
C ALA A 298 -21.93 -10.34 6.09
N ARG A 299 -20.93 -11.22 6.02
CA ARG A 299 -19.87 -11.31 7.03
C ARG A 299 -18.99 -10.06 7.05
N ILE A 300 -18.60 -9.55 5.88
CA ILE A 300 -17.83 -8.30 5.77
C ILE A 300 -18.63 -7.14 6.36
N SER A 301 -19.90 -6.99 5.99
CA SER A 301 -20.80 -5.95 6.52
C SER A 301 -20.97 -6.04 8.03
N GLN A 302 -21.06 -7.25 8.59
CA GLN A 302 -21.16 -7.43 10.04
C GLN A 302 -19.85 -7.06 10.75
N GLY A 303 -18.69 -7.42 10.19
CA GLY A 303 -17.39 -7.02 10.72
C GLY A 303 -17.18 -5.50 10.70
N LEU A 304 -17.69 -4.79 9.69
CA LEU A 304 -17.61 -3.34 9.62
C LEU A 304 -18.27 -2.62 10.80
N LYS A 305 -19.26 -3.23 11.45
CA LYS A 305 -19.90 -2.67 12.65
C LYS A 305 -18.97 -2.60 13.86
N THR A 306 -17.91 -3.42 13.87
CA THR A 306 -16.91 -3.47 14.95
C THR A 306 -15.63 -2.68 14.60
N LYS A 307 -15.61 -1.96 13.47
CA LYS A 307 -14.45 -1.18 13.05
C LYS A 307 -14.32 0.06 13.94
N ASP A 308 -13.21 0.18 14.64
CA ASP A 308 -12.93 1.34 15.51
C ASP A 308 -12.82 2.68 14.74
N VAL A 309 -13.07 3.77 15.48
CA VAL A 309 -12.97 5.14 14.96
C VAL A 309 -11.54 5.50 14.55
N SER A 310 -10.54 5.01 15.28
CA SER A 310 -9.12 5.31 15.11
C SER A 310 -8.26 4.04 15.08
N HIS A 311 -6.99 4.18 14.70
CA HIS A 311 -6.00 3.12 14.78
C HIS A 311 -5.14 3.20 16.06
N HIS A 312 -5.34 4.22 16.90
CA HIS A 312 -4.70 4.36 18.23
C HIS A 312 -3.16 4.41 18.25
N LEU A 313 -2.51 4.74 17.12
CA LEU A 313 -1.04 4.85 17.08
C LEU A 313 -0.56 6.09 17.85
N ASP A 314 -1.35 7.15 17.87
CA ASP A 314 -1.14 8.35 18.68
C ASP A 314 -1.15 8.05 20.19
N GLN A 315 -1.68 6.87 20.58
CA GLN A 315 -1.73 6.36 21.94
C GLN A 315 -0.67 5.25 22.18
N ASN A 316 0.31 5.11 21.29
CA ASN A 316 1.32 4.05 21.31
C ASN A 316 0.76 2.62 21.27
N ASN A 317 -0.42 2.42 20.67
CA ASN A 317 -1.00 1.10 20.49
C ASN A 317 -0.93 0.68 19.00
N PRO A 318 0.03 -0.18 18.61
CA PRO A 318 0.15 -0.69 17.24
C PRO A 318 -0.79 -1.88 16.93
N GLY A 319 -1.62 -2.31 17.88
CA GLY A 319 -2.49 -3.47 17.74
C GLY A 319 -1.72 -4.77 17.50
N ALA A 320 -2.34 -5.73 16.82
CA ALA A 320 -1.78 -7.06 16.58
C ALA A 320 -0.84 -7.12 15.35
N THR A 321 -0.28 -5.99 14.92
CA THR A 321 0.54 -5.94 13.70
C THR A 321 2.02 -6.13 14.04
N PRO A 322 2.59 -7.32 13.77
CA PRO A 322 3.98 -7.59 14.12
C PRO A 322 4.92 -6.70 13.30
N HIS A 323 4.69 -6.69 11.98
CA HIS A 323 5.47 -5.93 11.01
C HIS A 323 4.64 -5.60 9.76
N LEU A 324 5.04 -4.59 8.99
CA LEU A 324 4.23 -4.05 7.88
C LEU A 324 4.00 -5.05 6.73
N ALA A 325 4.92 -5.98 6.45
CA ALA A 325 4.75 -6.97 5.38
C ALA A 325 3.60 -7.99 5.65
N SER A 326 3.25 -8.22 6.93
CA SER A 326 2.27 -9.25 7.33
C SER A 326 0.88 -9.10 6.66
N ILE A 327 0.43 -7.86 6.46
CA ILE A 327 -0.88 -7.54 5.86
C ILE A 327 -0.79 -6.49 4.74
N GLY A 328 0.36 -6.43 4.07
CA GLY A 328 0.60 -5.59 2.90
C GLY A 328 0.64 -4.09 3.20
N GLY A 329 1.57 -3.67 4.06
CA GLY A 329 1.89 -2.31 4.53
C GLY A 329 1.60 -1.17 3.57
#